data_AF-A0AAV3ZTE5-F1
#
_entry.id   AF-A0AAV3ZTE5-F1
#
_cell.length_a   1.000
_cell.length_b   1.000
_cell.length_c   1.000
_cell.angle_alpha   90.00
_cell.angle_beta   90.00
_cell.angle_gamma   90.00
#
_symmetry.space_group_name_H-M   'P 1'
#
loop_
_entity.id
_entity.type
_entity.pdbx_description
1 polymer ?
#
loop_
_entity_poly.entity_id
_entity_poly.type
_entity_poly.pdbx_seq_one_letter_code
_entity_poly.pdbx_strand_id
1 'polypeptide(L)'
;MQAKINDRKGNCLRETSSNVHAISKSKIVESDYLSYSAQCRFFDDSVKDFPVARIHAETPFITGVLEALVVEDPIADLNNRQSRQRFG
;
A
#
# COMPACT_ATOMS: atom_id res chain seq x y z
N MET A 1 8.82 -8.96 -6.67
CA MET A 1 8.50 -8.81 -8.12
C MET A 1 8.64 -7.35 -8.50
N GLN A 2 8.92 -6.99 -9.75
CA GLN A 2 9.03 -5.57 -10.12
C GLN A 2 7.66 -4.86 -10.03
N ALA A 3 7.71 -3.60 -9.64
CA ALA A 3 6.59 -2.66 -9.60
C ALA A 3 7.05 -1.27 -10.07
N LYS A 4 6.11 -0.50 -10.61
CA LYS A 4 6.26 0.94 -10.81
C LYS A 4 5.28 1.64 -9.87
N ILE A 5 5.76 2.57 -9.07
CA ILE A 5 5.00 3.29 -8.04
C ILE A 5 5.28 4.78 -8.25
N ASN A 6 4.26 5.56 -8.59
CA ASN A 6 4.43 7.00 -8.90
C ASN A 6 5.58 7.22 -9.89
N ASP A 7 5.59 6.42 -10.97
CA ASP A 7 6.63 6.36 -12.00
C ASP A 7 8.03 5.90 -11.56
N ARG A 8 8.20 5.53 -10.29
CA ARG A 8 9.46 5.04 -9.73
C ARG A 8 9.50 3.52 -9.71
N LYS A 9 10.66 2.94 -10.01
CA LYS A 9 10.86 1.50 -9.87
C LYS A 9 10.85 1.10 -8.39
N GLY A 10 10.27 -0.06 -8.12
CA GLY A 10 10.28 -0.69 -6.81
C GLY A 10 9.99 -2.18 -6.89
N ASN A 11 9.94 -2.80 -5.72
CA ASN A 11 9.57 -4.19 -5.56
C ASN A 11 8.20 -4.31 -4.92
N CYS A 12 7.34 -5.17 -5.47
CA CYS A 12 6.09 -5.55 -4.83
C CYS A 12 6.13 -6.98 -4.27
N LEU A 13 5.37 -7.16 -3.20
CA LEU A 13 4.93 -8.43 -2.63
C LEU A 13 3.42 -8.57 -2.87
N ARG A 14 2.98 -9.76 -3.23
CA ARG A 14 1.55 -10.09 -3.26
C ARG A 14 1.18 -10.71 -1.93
N GLU A 15 0.28 -10.08 -1.19
CA GLU A 15 -0.23 -10.60 0.07
C GLU A 15 -1.75 -10.75 -0.01
N THR A 16 -2.22 -12.00 0.03
CA THR A 16 -3.64 -12.32 -0.07
C THR A 16 -4.36 -12.31 1.28
N SER A 17 -3.61 -12.36 2.39
CA SER A 17 -4.11 -12.32 3.77
C SER A 17 -4.36 -10.91 4.31
N SER A 18 -3.84 -9.88 3.64
CA SER A 18 -4.01 -8.48 4.05
C SER A 18 -5.24 -7.85 3.41
N ASN A 19 -5.95 -7.03 4.20
CA ASN A 19 -7.08 -6.24 3.73
C ASN A 19 -6.68 -4.84 3.23
N VAL A 20 -5.40 -4.47 3.36
CA VAL A 20 -4.88 -3.13 3.09
C VAL A 20 -3.67 -3.18 2.16
N HIS A 21 -3.50 -2.14 1.34
CA HIS A 21 -2.24 -1.91 0.63
C HIS A 21 -1.28 -1.16 1.55
N ALA A 22 0.00 -1.53 1.55
CA ALA A 22 1.04 -0.84 2.30
C ALA A 22 2.14 -0.39 1.34
N ILE A 23 2.68 0.80 1.55
CA ILE A 23 3.70 1.42 0.71
C ILE A 23 4.86 1.93 1.56
N SER A 24 6.10 1.74 1.10
CA SER A 24 7.26 2.33 1.75
C SER A 24 7.20 3.86 1.69
N LYS A 25 7.40 4.50 2.83
CA LYS A 25 7.54 5.97 2.97
C LYS A 25 8.58 6.54 2.01
N SER A 26 9.64 5.79 1.71
CA SER A 26 10.69 6.19 0.76
C SER A 26 10.18 6.40 -0.68
N LYS A 27 9.01 5.84 -1.02
CA LYS A 27 8.38 5.99 -2.35
C LYS A 27 7.38 7.13 -2.42
N ILE A 28 7.02 7.71 -1.28
CA ILE A 28 5.98 8.73 -1.13
C ILE A 28 6.63 10.12 -1.05
N VAL A 29 6.04 11.10 -1.72
CA VAL A 29 6.34 12.52 -1.51
C VAL A 29 5.19 13.22 -0.78
N GLU A 30 5.43 14.43 -0.27
CA GLU A 30 4.42 15.16 0.53
C GLU A 30 3.07 15.30 -0.18
N SER A 31 3.07 15.54 -1.50
CA SER A 31 1.86 15.70 -2.31
C SER A 31 1.04 14.42 -2.48
N ASP A 32 1.62 13.26 -2.18
CA ASP A 32 0.94 11.96 -2.31
C ASP A 32 0.08 11.65 -1.07
N TYR A 33 0.36 12.28 0.08
CA TYR A 33 -0.37 12.04 1.31
C TYR A 33 -1.81 12.56 1.23
N LEU A 34 -2.72 11.80 1.83
CA LEU A 34 -4.09 12.20 2.08
C LEU A 34 -4.20 12.80 3.49
N SER A 35 -5.23 13.60 3.73
CA SER A 35 -5.43 14.33 4.99
C SER A 35 -5.94 13.48 6.16
N TYR A 36 -6.01 12.15 6.01
CA TYR A 36 -6.46 11.23 7.05
C TYR A 36 -5.50 10.06 7.23
N SER A 37 -5.62 9.44 8.41
CA SER A 37 -4.97 8.18 8.75
C SER A 37 -5.99 7.03 8.77
N ALA A 38 -5.50 5.80 8.67
CA ALA A 38 -6.31 4.60 8.83
C ALA A 38 -5.74 3.74 9.96
N GLN A 39 -6.65 3.12 10.72
CA GLN A 39 -6.26 2.24 11.83
C GLN A 39 -6.05 0.82 11.31
N CYS A 40 -4.99 0.17 11.79
CA CYS A 40 -4.75 -1.25 11.53
C CYS A 40 -4.55 -2.00 12.84
N ARG A 41 -5.27 -3.13 12.95
CA ARG A 41 -5.09 -4.09 14.03
C ARG A 41 -4.01 -5.10 13.66
N PHE A 42 -3.05 -5.28 14.54
CA PHE A 42 -1.97 -6.25 14.40
C PHE A 42 -2.33 -7.58 15.07
N PHE A 43 -1.49 -8.59 14.86
CA PHE A 43 -1.69 -9.93 15.43
C PHE A 43 -1.64 -9.98 16.96
N ASP A 44 -1.03 -8.97 17.59
CA ASP A 44 -0.98 -8.78 19.04
C ASP A 44 -2.16 -7.98 19.60
N ASP A 45 -3.23 -7.82 18.79
CA ASP A 45 -4.40 -6.97 19.05
C ASP A 45 -4.10 -5.47 19.22
N SER A 46 -2.85 -5.03 19.07
CA SER A 46 -2.53 -3.62 19.06
C SER A 46 -3.17 -2.93 17.86
N VAL A 47 -3.63 -1.70 18.06
CA VAL A 47 -4.17 -0.85 16.99
C VAL A 47 -3.22 0.31 16.80
N LYS A 48 -2.80 0.55 15.56
CA LYS A 48 -1.95 1.70 15.20
C LYS A 48 -2.54 2.46 14.04
N ASP A 49 -2.33 3.77 14.06
CA ASP A 49 -2.71 4.68 12.98
C ASP A 49 -1.58 4.81 11.98
N PHE A 50 -1.91 4.71 10.69
CA PHE A 50 -0.98 4.92 9.59
C PHE A 50 -1.46 6.07 8.70
N PRO A 51 -0.56 6.97 8.27
CA PRO A 51 -0.87 7.92 7.21
C PRO A 51 -1.29 7.17 5.95
N VAL A 52 -2.20 7.75 5.18
CA VAL A 52 -2.64 7.19 3.90
C VAL A 52 -2.06 8.04 2.78
N ALA A 53 -1.57 7.40 1.72
CA ALA A 53 -1.14 8.06 0.50
C ALA A 53 -1.91 7.51 -0.71
N ARG A 54 -2.12 8.38 -1.69
CA ARG A 54 -2.61 8.01 -3.03
C ARG A 54 -1.41 7.71 -3.92
N ILE A 55 -1.36 6.52 -4.49
CA ILE A 55 -0.30 6.12 -5.42
C ILE A 55 -0.88 5.65 -6.74
N HIS A 56 -0.11 5.82 -7.82
CA HIS A 56 -0.31 5.11 -9.06
C HIS A 56 0.60 3.89 -9.09
N ALA A 57 0.02 2.69 -9.05
CA ALA A 57 0.76 1.44 -9.06
C ALA A 57 0.61 0.75 -10.40
N GLU A 58 1.72 0.26 -10.94
CA GLU A 58 1.77 -0.68 -12.06
C GLU A 58 2.49 -1.93 -11.57
N THR A 59 1.74 -3.01 -11.38
CA THR A 59 2.27 -4.30 -10.90
C THR A 59 1.67 -5.44 -11.70
N PRO A 60 2.23 -6.67 -11.62
CA PRO A 60 1.63 -7.83 -12.26
C PRO A 60 0.20 -8.20 -11.79
N PHE A 61 -0.29 -7.61 -10.70
CA PHE A 61 -1.57 -7.97 -10.07
C PHE A 61 -2.61 -6.86 -10.11
N ILE A 62 -2.16 -5.62 -10.04
CA ILE A 62 -2.98 -4.42 -9.98
C ILE A 62 -2.26 -3.33 -10.78
N THR A 63 -3.05 -2.63 -11.60
CA THR A 63 -2.66 -1.40 -12.27
C THR A 63 -3.72 -0.35 -11.99
N GLY A 64 -3.31 0.85 -11.56
CA GLY A 64 -4.20 1.99 -11.36
C GLY A 64 -3.88 2.80 -10.11
N VAL A 65 -4.80 3.70 -9.77
CA VAL A 65 -4.70 4.55 -8.58
C VAL A 65 -5.25 3.80 -7.37
N LEU A 66 -4.50 3.81 -6.27
CA LEU A 66 -4.89 3.15 -5.04
C LEU A 66 -4.48 3.96 -3.80
N GLU A 67 -5.20 3.71 -2.72
CA GLU A 67 -4.85 4.22 -1.39
C GLU A 67 -4.03 3.15 -0.65
N ALA A 68 -2.89 3.56 -0.11
CA ALA A 68 -1.98 2.70 0.61
C ALA A 68 -1.56 3.33 1.94
N LEU A 69 -1.40 2.47 2.95
CA LEU A 69 -0.85 2.84 4.25
C LEU A 69 0.65 3.08 4.10
N VAL A 70 1.12 4.23 4.57
CA VAL A 70 2.53 4.58 4.50
C VAL A 70 3.27 3.97 5.68
N VAL A 71 4.27 3.12 5.39
CA VAL A 71 5.06 2.38 6.37
C VAL A 71 6.53 2.76 6.19
N GLU A 72 7.26 2.96 7.30
CA GLU A 72 8.65 3.42 7.24
C GLU A 72 9.62 2.38 6.63
N ASP A 73 9.59 1.15 7.13
CA ASP A 73 10.53 0.10 6.72
C ASP A 73 9.80 -1.24 6.44
N PRO A 74 8.98 -1.30 5.37
CA PRO A 74 8.30 -2.54 4.99
C PRO A 74 9.24 -3.50 4.24
N ILE A 75 8.90 -4.80 4.28
CA ILE A 75 9.63 -5.87 3.57
C ILE A 75 9.70 -5.65 2.05
N ALA A 76 8.72 -4.94 1.47
CA ALA A 76 8.67 -4.60 0.06
C ALA A 76 8.18 -3.17 -0.12
N ASP A 77 8.53 -2.53 -1.24
CA ASP A 77 8.10 -1.16 -1.53
C ASP A 77 6.58 -1.04 -1.60
N LEU A 78 5.89 -2.05 -2.15
CA LEU A 78 4.44 -2.13 -2.21
C LEU A 78 3.94 -3.51 -1.83
N ASN A 79 2.97 -3.56 -0.92
CA ASN A 79 2.22 -4.76 -0.59
C ASN A 79 0.84 -4.75 -1.25
N ASN A 80 0.63 -5.69 -2.17
CA ASN A 80 -0.58 -5.79 -2.97
C ASN A 80 -1.57 -6.78 -2.35
N ARG A 81 -2.71 -6.24 -1.87
CA ARG A 81 -3.93 -7.00 -1.67
C ARG A 81 -4.39 -7.63 -2.99
N GLN A 82 -4.94 -8.84 -2.93
CA GLN A 82 -5.84 -9.33 -3.98
C GLN A 82 -7.23 -8.77 -3.71
N SER A 83 -7.73 -7.89 -4.58
CA SER A 83 -9.14 -7.52 -4.55
C SER A 83 -9.95 -8.80 -4.78
N ARG A 84 -10.54 -9.36 -3.72
CA ARG A 84 -11.81 -10.06 -3.91
C ARG A 84 -12.72 -8.99 -4.48
N GLN A 85 -13.03 -9.06 -5.78
CA GLN A 85 -14.14 -8.34 -6.36
C GLN A 85 -15.30 -8.49 -5.38
N ARG A 86 -15.66 -7.40 -4.68
CA ARG A 86 -17.03 -7.30 -4.20
C ARG A 86 -17.82 -7.06 -5.46
N PHE A 87 -18.39 -8.15 -5.99
CA PHE A 87 -19.49 -8.07 -6.95
C PHE A 87 -20.49 -7.07 -6.39
N GLY A 88 -20.79 -6.05 -7.19
CA GLY A 88 -22.06 -5.33 -7.08
C GLY A 88 -23.20 -6.22 -7.54
#